data_AF-A0A965FW60-F1
#
_entry.id   AF-A0A965FW60-F1
#
_cell.length_a   1.000
_cell.length_b   1.000
_cell.length_c   1.000
_cell.angle_alpha   90.00
_cell.angle_beta   90.00
_cell.angle_gamma   90.00
#
_symmetry.space_group_name_H-M   'P 1'
#
loop_
_entity.id
_entity.type
_entity.pdbx_description
1 polymer ?
#
loop_
_entity_poly.entity_id
_entity_poly.type
_entity_poly.pdbx_seq_one_letter_code
_entity_poly.pdbx_strand_id
1 'polypeptide(L)' 'MVAALRARPLAAGCPIEVVDVDQDPQLEAEFGEWVPVLFANGERLCHYHLDPLKVDEYLSKTG' A
#
# COMPACT_ATOMS: atom_id res chain seq x y z
N MET A 1 6.44 -4.24 -4.66
CA MET A 1 5.28 -3.33 -4.55
C MET A 1 5.68 -1.86 -4.47
N VAL A 2 6.46 -1.43 -3.47
CA VAL A 2 6.81 -0.01 -3.22
C VAL A 2 7.42 0.71 -4.43
N ALA A 3 8.39 0.10 -5.12
CA ALA A 3 9.01 0.72 -6.30
C ALA A 3 7.99 1.00 -7.42
N ALA A 4 7.08 0.05 -7.66
CA ALA A 4 6.02 0.21 -8.66
C ALA A 4 4.98 1.27 -8.26
N LEU A 5 4.71 1.42 -6.95
CA LEU A 5 3.85 2.49 -6.43
C LEU A 5 4.49 3.87 -6.61
N ARG A 6 5.79 4.02 -6.30
CA ARG A 6 6.54 5.27 -6.48
C ARG A 6 6.66 5.72 -7.93
N ALA A 7 6.69 4.77 -8.87
CA ALA A 7 6.75 5.07 -10.29
C ALA A 7 5.42 5.58 -10.87
N ARG A 8 4.33 5.57 -10.10
CA ARG A 8 3.02 6.00 -10.60
C ARG A 8 2.91 7.52 -10.66
N PRO A 9 2.45 8.09 -11.78
CA PRO A 9 2.22 9.54 -11.89
C PRO A 9 1.23 10.08 -10.84
N LEU A 10 0.12 9.37 -10.60
CA LEU A 10 -0.89 9.81 -9.61
C LEU A 10 -0.41 9.69 -8.16
N ALA A 11 0.62 8.89 -7.89
CA ALA A 11 1.22 8.80 -6.57
C ALA A 11 2.34 9.85 -6.37
N ALA A 12 2.62 10.69 -7.37
CA ALA A 12 3.63 11.73 -7.25
C ALA A 12 3.23 12.74 -6.17
N GLY A 13 4.08 12.87 -5.14
CA GLY A 13 3.81 13.74 -3.99
C GLY A 13 2.98 13.09 -2.88
N CYS A 14 2.48 11.86 -3.06
CA CYS A 14 1.87 11.11 -1.97
C CYS A 14 2.96 10.59 -1.02
N PRO A 15 2.86 10.84 0.30
CA PRO A 15 3.77 10.23 1.26
C PRO A 15 3.55 8.72 1.26
N ILE A 16 4.65 7.96 1.21
CA ILE A 16 4.62 6.50 1.28
C ILE A 16 5.45 6.07 2.48
N GLU A 17 4.78 5.50 3.46
CA GLU A 17 5.40 4.83 4.60
C GLU A 17 5.54 3.34 4.30
N VAL A 18 6.69 2.77 4.65
CA VAL A 18 6.94 1.33 4.56
C VAL A 18 7.14 0.84 5.98
N VAL A 19 6.24 -0.01 6.44
CA VAL A 19 6.29 -0.62 7.76
C VAL A 19 6.72 -2.06 7.61
N ASP A 20 7.67 -2.49 8.45
CA ASP A 20 8.05 -3.89 8.56
C ASP A 20 7.07 -4.59 9.50
N VAL A 21 6.31 -5.55 8.97
CA VAL A 21 5.27 -6.25 9.75
C VAL A 21 5.87 -7.10 10.86
N ASP A 22 7.09 -7.61 10.69
CA ASP A 22 7.77 -8.47 11.66
C ASP A 22 8.26 -7.67 12.89
N GLN A 23 8.18 -6.33 12.83
CA GLN A 23 8.57 -5.43 13.92
C GLN A 23 7.37 -4.93 14.75
N ASP A 24 6.14 -5.19 14.30
CA ASP A 24 4.92 -4.81 15.01
C ASP A 24 4.08 -6.07 15.30
N PRO A 25 4.00 -6.52 16.57
CA PRO A 25 3.28 -7.73 16.93
C PRO A 25 1.80 -7.72 16.52
N GLN A 26 1.18 -6.55 16.38
CA GLN A 26 -0.21 -6.45 15.92
C GLN A 26 -0.28 -6.69 14.41
N LEU A 27 0.63 -6.09 13.63
CA LEU A 27 0.70 -6.29 12.18
C LEU A 27 1.21 -7.69 11.82
N GLU A 28 2.14 -8.27 12.57
CA GLU A 28 2.60 -9.65 12.40
C GLU A 28 1.43 -10.63 12.62
N ALA A 29 0.64 -10.43 13.68
CA ALA A 29 -0.53 -11.26 13.96
C ALA A 29 -1.66 -11.09 12.92
N GLU A 30 -1.82 -9.89 12.37
CA GLU A 30 -2.88 -9.59 11.39
C GLU A 30 -2.52 -10.00 9.97
N PHE A 31 -1.27 -9.76 9.56
CA PHE A 31 -0.81 -9.94 8.17
C PHE A 31 0.20 -11.07 8.03
N GLY A 32 1.15 -11.22 8.95
CA GLY A 32 2.21 -12.24 8.87
C GLY A 32 2.80 -12.35 7.45
N GLU A 33 2.74 -13.55 6.86
CA GLU A 33 3.25 -13.82 5.50
C GLU A 33 2.42 -13.23 4.36
N TRP A 34 1.30 -12.54 4.62
CA TRP A 34 0.45 -11.92 3.59
C TRP A 34 1.04 -10.66 2.97
N VAL A 35 2.26 -10.30 3.36
CA VAL A 35 3.00 -9.18 2.81
C VAL A 35 3.46 -9.40 1.36
N PRO A 36 3.64 -8.33 0.58
CA PRO A 36 3.34 -6.94 0.91
C PRO A 36 1.84 -6.62 0.87
N VAL A 37 1.37 -5.78 1.79
CA VAL A 37 -0.02 -5.26 1.83
C VAL A 37 0.02 -3.73 1.72
N LEU A 38 -0.89 -3.15 0.93
CA LEU A 38 -1.00 -1.70 0.75
C LEU A 38 -2.30 -1.17 1.32
N PHE A 39 -2.19 -0.16 2.18
CA PHE A 39 -3.30 0.61 2.72
C PHE A 39 -3.21 2.08 2.33
N ALA A 40 -4.37 2.73 2.22
CA ALA A 40 -4.50 4.18 2.09
C ALA A 40 -5.64 4.67 2.97
N ASN A 41 -5.34 5.56 3.93
CA ASN A 41 -6.29 6.08 4.94
C ASN A 41 -7.15 4.99 5.61
N GLY A 42 -6.53 3.86 5.97
CA GLY A 42 -7.21 2.72 6.61
C GLY A 42 -7.95 1.77 5.64
N GLU A 43 -8.03 2.09 4.35
CA GLU A 43 -8.58 1.18 3.34
C GLU A 43 -7.49 0.28 2.73
N ARG A 44 -7.73 -1.04 2.70
CA ARG A 44 -6.82 -1.98 2.02
C ARG A 44 -7.02 -1.93 0.52
N LEU A 45 -5.98 -1.50 -0.20
CA LEU A 45 -6.00 -1.44 -1.66
C LEU A 45 -5.63 -2.79 -2.26
N CYS A 46 -4.48 -3.38 -1.92
CA CYS A 46 -4.05 -4.65 -2.50
C CYS A 46 -3.12 -5.45 -1.55
N HIS A 47 -2.89 -6.71 -1.87
CA HIS A 47 -2.01 -7.64 -1.16
C HIS A 47 -1.27 -8.53 -2.17
N TYR A 48 -0.07 -9.00 -1.80
CA TYR A 48 0.89 -9.76 -2.62
C TYR A 48 1.41 -9.02 -3.86
N HIS A 49 0.51 -8.51 -4.71
CA HIS A 49 0.81 -7.76 -5.91
C HIS A 49 0.16 -6.38 -5.85
N LEU A 50 0.86 -5.39 -6.41
CA LEU A 50 0.28 -4.06 -6.60
C LEU A 50 -0.87 -4.19 -7.61
N ASP A 51 -2.00 -3.57 -7.34
CA ASP A 51 -3.06 -3.35 -8.32
C ASP A 51 -2.97 -1.90 -8.83
N PRO A 52 -2.40 -1.67 -10.03
CA PRO A 52 -2.29 -0.36 -10.65
C PRO A 52 -3.61 0.38 -10.75
N LEU A 53 -4.68 -0.32 -11.12
CA LEU A 53 -5.96 0.31 -11.44
C LEU A 53 -6.62 0.77 -10.15
N LYS A 54 -6.69 -0.11 -9.14
CA LYS A 54 -7.30 0.22 -7.85
C LYS A 54 -6.58 1.36 -7.13
N VAL A 55 -5.25 1.43 -7.25
CA VAL A 55 -4.47 2.56 -6.71
C VAL A 55 -4.81 3.87 -7.44
N ASP A 56 -4.85 3.88 -8.76
CA ASP A 56 -5.20 5.09 -9.53
C ASP A 56 -6.63 5.53 -9.29
N GLU A 57 -7.57 4.59 -9.19
CA GLU A 57 -8.97 4.87 -8.85
C GLU A 57 -9.09 5.51 -7.47
N TYR A 58 -8.35 5.02 -6.48
CA TYR A 58 -8.35 5.60 -5.15
C TYR A 58 -7.78 7.04 -5.15
N LEU A 59 -6.61 7.23 -5.78
CA LEU A 59 -5.93 8.52 -5.84
C LEU A 59 -6.74 9.55 -6.63
N SER A 60 -7.46 9.14 -7.67
CA SER A 60 -8.32 10.03 -8.45
C SER A 60 -9.56 10.49 -7.70
N LYS A 61 -10.01 9.76 -6.67
CA LYS A 61 -11.16 10.13 -5.81
C LYS A 61 -10.78 11.04 -4.64
N THR A 62 -9.49 11.07 -4.29
CA THR A 62 -8.96 11.77 -3.12
C THR A 62 -8.13 13.02 -3.48
N GLY A 63 -8.03 13.35 -4.76
CA GLY A 63 -7.39 14.55 -5.30
C GLY A 63 -8.35 15.74 -5.50
#